data_AF-A0A950UM76-F1
#
_entry.id   AF-A0A950UM76-F1
#
_cell.length_a   1.000
_cell.length_b   1.000
_cell.length_c   1.000
_cell.angle_alpha   90.00
_cell.angle_beta   90.00
_cell.angle_gamma   90.00
#
_symmetry.space_group_name_H-M   'P 1'
#
loop_
_entity.id
_entity.type
_entity.pdbx_description
1 polymer ?
#
loop_
_entity_poly.entity_id
_entity_poly.type
_entity_poly.pdbx_seq_one_letter_code
_entity_poly.pdbx_strand_id
1 'polypeptide(L)'
;MRHLPNSYEYVSLDVFTSEPFKGNPLAVVPKANGLSDAAMQSIANEFNLSETVFLFPPDATGALAKARIFTPKQELPFAGHPTIGAAAVLAERDESLEGFVIEEKVGRVPIDLERTAGALRLWLTTPPVAFYETLDPAFCARLLGLTVGEIRHEVAPQFASAGSPLLFVCLQSSEAVDRAAIQQQYLCEALGSVNSVGTFVFAMKHRTTESFDVYSRMFAPQTGVPEDPATGGATGPLAAYMMKHGLLPTDQSVDFTSEQGTQMGRQSILYVRTNAESGEIKVGGSTVTIARGVLTAPQSVGPTEP
;
A
#
# COMPACT_ATOMS: atom_id res chain seq x y z
N MET A 1 -5.06 -15.47 34.79
CA MET A 1 -5.90 -14.83 33.76
C MET A 1 -7.00 -15.79 33.37
N ARG A 2 -8.28 -15.39 33.42
CA ARG A 2 -9.39 -16.26 32.98
C ARG A 2 -9.25 -16.45 31.46
N HIS A 3 -9.26 -17.70 30.98
CA HIS A 3 -9.38 -17.99 29.55
C HIS A 3 -10.75 -17.44 29.11
N LEU A 4 -10.74 -16.32 28.39
CA LEU A 4 -11.93 -15.84 27.72
C LEU A 4 -12.15 -16.77 26.51
N PRO A 5 -13.33 -17.41 26.36
CA PRO A 5 -13.63 -18.15 25.14
C PRO A 5 -13.57 -17.21 23.94
N ASN A 6 -13.09 -17.71 22.80
CA ASN A 6 -12.94 -16.97 21.53
C ASN A 6 -12.00 -15.76 21.60
N SER A 7 -10.88 -15.88 22.32
CA SER A 7 -9.83 -14.86 22.34
C SER A 7 -8.77 -15.09 21.29
N TYR A 8 -8.38 -14.02 20.60
CA TYR A 8 -7.37 -14.01 19.55
C TYR A 8 -6.31 -12.95 19.82
N GLU A 9 -5.04 -13.32 19.68
CA GLU A 9 -3.94 -12.34 19.72
C GLU A 9 -3.98 -11.46 18.47
N TYR A 10 -3.68 -10.19 18.64
CA TYR A 10 -3.44 -9.27 17.54
C TYR A 10 -2.16 -8.47 17.75
N VAL A 11 -1.57 -8.03 16.65
CA VAL A 11 -0.44 -7.12 16.59
C VAL A 11 -0.91 -5.89 15.84
N SER A 12 -0.73 -4.71 16.44
CA SER A 12 -0.84 -3.43 15.76
C SER A 12 0.55 -2.95 15.38
N LEU A 13 0.72 -2.57 14.12
CA LEU A 13 1.98 -2.08 13.59
C LEU A 13 1.73 -0.93 12.60
N ASP A 14 2.75 -0.10 12.42
CA ASP A 14 2.78 0.91 11.37
C ASP A 14 3.72 0.41 10.25
N VAL A 15 3.24 0.47 9.01
CA VAL A 15 3.94 -0.02 7.80
C VAL A 15 4.55 1.15 7.02
N PHE A 16 5.67 0.91 6.35
CA PHE A 16 6.48 1.91 5.63
C PHE A 16 7.10 2.98 6.54
N THR A 17 7.41 2.60 7.79
CA THR A 17 8.10 3.46 8.74
C THR A 17 8.86 2.65 9.79
N SER A 18 9.84 3.29 10.42
CA SER A 18 10.50 2.83 11.65
C SER A 18 10.10 3.65 12.87
N GLU A 19 9.28 4.69 12.70
CA GLU A 19 8.86 5.59 13.76
C GLU A 19 7.43 5.27 14.22
N PRO A 20 7.20 5.07 15.54
CA PRO A 20 5.86 4.86 16.05
C PRO A 20 4.89 5.97 15.68
N PHE A 21 3.66 5.60 15.32
CA PHE A 21 2.57 6.50 14.97
C PHE A 21 2.77 7.27 13.66
N LYS A 22 3.73 6.84 12.82
CA LYS A 22 3.88 7.24 11.42
C LYS A 22 3.40 6.12 10.51
N GLY A 23 3.68 6.14 9.20
CA GLY A 23 3.34 5.00 8.35
C GLY A 23 1.84 4.77 8.10
N ASN A 24 1.53 3.63 7.49
CA ASN A 24 0.18 3.13 7.28
C ASN A 24 -0.19 2.14 8.40
N PRO A 25 -1.22 2.40 9.23
CA PRO A 25 -1.52 1.56 10.38
C PRO A 25 -2.18 0.25 9.94
N LEU A 26 -1.75 -0.85 10.55
CA LEU A 26 -2.27 -2.18 10.27
C LEU A 26 -2.53 -2.96 11.55
N ALA A 27 -3.57 -3.77 11.54
CA ALA A 27 -3.78 -4.83 12.52
C ALA A 27 -3.58 -6.21 11.86
N VAL A 28 -2.85 -7.09 12.53
CA VAL A 28 -2.62 -8.47 12.10
C VAL A 28 -3.06 -9.41 13.21
N VAL A 29 -3.95 -10.35 12.91
CA VAL A 29 -4.34 -11.48 13.77
C VAL A 29 -3.50 -12.69 13.36
N PRO A 30 -2.42 -13.02 14.08
CA PRO A 30 -1.39 -13.92 13.55
C PRO A 30 -1.74 -15.41 13.60
N LYS A 31 -2.86 -15.76 14.23
CA LYS A 31 -3.41 -17.11 14.37
C LYS A 31 -4.94 -17.02 14.34
N ALA A 32 -5.51 -16.94 13.14
CA ALA A 32 -6.93 -16.67 12.92
C ALA A 32 -7.82 -17.93 12.82
N ASN A 33 -7.27 -19.12 13.10
CA ASN A 33 -7.98 -20.39 12.98
C ASN A 33 -9.30 -20.38 13.80
N GLY A 34 -10.37 -20.85 13.18
CA GLY A 34 -11.70 -20.89 13.79
C GLY A 34 -12.53 -19.61 13.65
N LEU A 35 -11.97 -18.51 13.13
CA LEU A 35 -12.76 -17.35 12.74
C LEU A 35 -13.53 -17.64 11.45
N SER A 36 -14.83 -17.32 11.44
CA SER A 36 -15.64 -17.29 10.22
C SER A 36 -15.40 -15.99 9.44
N ASP A 37 -15.79 -15.98 8.17
CA ASP A 37 -15.72 -14.79 7.31
C ASP A 37 -16.47 -13.59 7.92
N ALA A 38 -17.65 -13.82 8.49
CA ALA A 38 -18.43 -12.79 9.17
C ALA A 38 -17.72 -12.26 10.43
N ALA A 39 -17.03 -13.12 11.19
CA ALA A 39 -16.27 -12.70 12.35
C ALA A 39 -15.04 -11.87 11.95
N MET A 40 -14.29 -12.28 10.91
CA MET A 40 -13.18 -11.51 10.37
C MET A 40 -13.62 -10.14 9.87
N GLN A 41 -14.74 -10.08 9.12
CA GLN A 41 -15.29 -8.82 8.64
C GLN A 41 -15.71 -7.90 9.80
N SER A 42 -16.32 -8.47 10.86
CA SER A 42 -16.71 -7.71 12.05
C SER A 42 -15.50 -7.17 12.81
N ILE A 43 -14.43 -7.97 12.95
CA ILE A 43 -13.17 -7.56 13.58
C ILE A 43 -12.49 -6.45 12.77
N ALA A 44 -12.42 -6.59 11.44
CA ALA A 44 -11.85 -5.55 10.58
C ALA A 44 -12.63 -4.23 10.68
N ASN A 45 -13.97 -4.31 10.77
CA ASN A 45 -14.81 -3.15 11.00
C ASN A 45 -14.62 -2.53 12.40
N GLU A 46 -14.44 -3.34 13.44
CA GLU A 46 -14.15 -2.86 14.81
C GLU A 46 -12.81 -2.13 14.91
N PHE A 47 -11.75 -2.66 14.26
CA PHE A 47 -10.47 -1.97 14.18
C PHE A 47 -10.58 -0.64 13.42
N ASN A 48 -11.45 -0.58 12.41
CA ASN A 48 -11.68 0.59 11.56
C ASN A 48 -10.38 1.21 11.01
N LEU A 49 -9.40 0.35 10.73
CA LEU A 49 -8.21 0.68 9.94
C LEU A 49 -8.54 0.51 8.46
N SER A 50 -7.62 0.93 7.58
CA SER A 50 -7.79 0.72 6.13
C SER A 50 -7.94 -0.79 5.83
N GLU A 51 -7.12 -1.62 6.48
CA GLU A 51 -7.17 -3.07 6.38
C GLU A 51 -6.80 -3.77 7.71
N THR A 52 -7.20 -5.04 7.82
CA THR A 52 -6.79 -5.99 8.85
C THR A 52 -6.42 -7.31 8.19
N VAL A 53 -5.31 -7.92 8.61
CA VAL A 53 -4.84 -9.22 8.08
C VAL A 53 -5.09 -10.34 9.07
N PHE A 54 -5.57 -11.47 8.57
CA PHE A 54 -5.76 -12.70 9.31
C PHE A 54 -4.83 -13.77 8.75
N LEU A 55 -3.96 -14.33 9.60
CA LEU A 55 -2.99 -15.36 9.21
C LEU A 55 -3.45 -16.75 9.62
N PHE A 56 -3.27 -17.69 8.70
CA PHE A 56 -3.62 -19.10 8.81
C PHE A 56 -2.40 -19.96 8.46
N PRO A 57 -2.38 -21.24 8.88
CA PRO A 57 -1.51 -22.23 8.25
C PRO A 57 -1.70 -22.21 6.72
N PRO A 58 -0.62 -22.39 5.94
CA PRO A 58 -0.70 -22.45 4.48
C PRO A 58 -1.53 -23.67 4.04
N ASP A 59 -2.20 -23.55 2.88
CA ASP A 59 -2.96 -24.65 2.27
C ASP A 59 -2.02 -25.62 1.53
N ALA A 60 -0.92 -25.12 0.94
CA ALA A 60 0.03 -25.92 0.18
C ALA A 60 1.46 -25.91 0.76
N THR A 61 2.27 -26.89 0.35
CA THR A 61 3.68 -26.94 0.71
C THR A 61 4.46 -25.77 0.09
N GLY A 62 5.47 -25.28 0.81
CA GLY A 62 6.36 -24.22 0.34
C GLY A 62 5.83 -22.79 0.47
N ALA A 63 4.71 -22.57 1.17
CA ALA A 63 4.36 -21.26 1.72
C ALA A 63 4.55 -21.27 3.24
N LEU A 64 4.83 -20.10 3.83
CA LEU A 64 5.00 -19.97 5.27
C LEU A 64 3.65 -19.78 5.99
N ALA A 65 2.72 -19.08 5.33
CA ALA A 65 1.40 -18.80 5.85
C ALA A 65 0.42 -18.49 4.71
N LYS A 66 -0.87 -18.53 5.04
CA LYS A 66 -1.95 -17.96 4.23
C LYS A 66 -2.48 -16.70 4.90
N ALA A 67 -2.65 -15.63 4.12
CA ALA A 67 -3.18 -14.36 4.58
C ALA A 67 -4.54 -14.07 3.93
N ARG A 68 -5.46 -13.54 4.73
CA ARG A 68 -6.72 -12.93 4.26
C ARG A 68 -6.76 -11.48 4.70
N ILE A 69 -7.09 -10.59 3.78
CA ILE A 69 -7.01 -9.14 3.99
C ILE A 69 -8.41 -8.55 3.91
N PHE A 70 -8.84 -7.86 4.96
CA PHE A 70 -10.17 -7.27 5.05
C PHE A 70 -10.08 -5.77 5.26
N THR A 71 -10.80 -5.00 4.44
CA THR A 71 -11.21 -3.64 4.79
C THR A 71 -12.37 -3.69 5.80
N PRO A 72 -12.82 -2.56 6.35
CA PRO A 72 -14.03 -2.51 7.17
C PRO A 72 -15.30 -3.02 6.46
N LYS A 73 -15.31 -3.08 5.13
CA LYS A 73 -16.52 -3.39 4.33
C LYS A 73 -16.47 -4.69 3.55
N GLN A 74 -15.28 -5.15 3.17
CA GLN A 74 -15.11 -6.32 2.31
C GLN A 74 -13.70 -6.92 2.42
N GLU A 75 -13.59 -8.18 2.02
CA GLU A 75 -12.31 -8.85 1.80
C GLU A 75 -11.67 -8.42 0.47
N LEU A 76 -10.37 -8.13 0.48
CA LEU A 76 -9.58 -7.84 -0.70
C LEU A 76 -8.81 -9.08 -1.17
N PRO A 77 -8.55 -9.19 -2.49
CA PRO A 77 -7.75 -10.30 -2.99
C PRO A 77 -6.25 -10.17 -2.68
N PHE A 78 -5.78 -8.92 -2.55
CA PHE A 78 -4.40 -8.52 -2.28
C PHE A 78 -4.37 -7.05 -1.85
N ALA A 79 -3.41 -6.67 -1.02
CA ALA A 79 -3.02 -5.28 -0.80
C ALA A 79 -1.56 -5.21 -0.33
N GLY A 80 -0.77 -4.29 -0.89
CA GLY A 80 0.69 -4.27 -0.66
C GLY A 80 1.11 -4.00 0.78
N HIS A 81 0.59 -2.94 1.42
CA HIS A 81 0.98 -2.64 2.81
C HIS A 81 0.52 -3.72 3.80
N PRO A 82 -0.69 -4.30 3.67
CA PRO A 82 -1.10 -5.41 4.52
C PRO A 82 -0.20 -6.64 4.36
N THR A 83 0.21 -6.97 3.14
CA THR A 83 1.17 -8.06 2.89
C THR A 83 2.53 -7.80 3.53
N ILE A 84 3.08 -6.59 3.39
CA ILE A 84 4.35 -6.19 4.05
C ILE A 84 4.24 -6.31 5.57
N GLY A 85 3.16 -5.81 6.16
CA GLY A 85 2.97 -5.87 7.61
C GLY A 85 2.75 -7.30 8.13
N ALA A 86 1.99 -8.12 7.41
CA ALA A 86 1.83 -9.54 7.73
C ALA A 86 3.16 -10.30 7.65
N ALA A 87 3.96 -10.02 6.62
CA ALA A 87 5.28 -10.58 6.45
C ALA A 87 6.24 -10.15 7.57
N ALA A 88 6.17 -8.90 8.05
CA ALA A 88 6.96 -8.45 9.19
C ALA A 88 6.63 -9.25 10.46
N VAL A 89 5.34 -9.46 10.76
CA VAL A 89 4.88 -10.27 11.91
C VAL A 89 5.35 -11.73 11.81
N LEU A 90 5.45 -12.28 10.60
CA LEU A 90 6.00 -13.62 10.37
C LEU A 90 7.52 -13.65 10.55
N ALA A 91 8.24 -12.68 9.99
CA ALA A 91 9.69 -12.58 10.06
C ALA A 91 10.22 -12.31 11.49
N GLU A 92 9.44 -11.66 12.35
CA GLU A 92 9.75 -11.49 13.78
C GLU A 92 9.83 -12.83 14.54
N ARG A 93 9.22 -13.90 14.02
CA ARG A 93 9.20 -15.22 14.68
C ARG A 93 10.41 -16.07 14.33
N ASP A 94 11.09 -15.76 13.24
CA ASP A 94 12.23 -16.50 12.74
C ASP A 94 13.20 -15.55 12.03
N GLU A 95 14.22 -15.13 12.76
CA GLU A 95 15.27 -14.23 12.25
C GLU A 95 16.17 -14.89 11.19
N SER A 96 16.09 -16.21 11.03
CA SER A 96 16.88 -16.93 10.01
C SER A 96 16.27 -16.86 8.61
N LEU A 97 15.04 -16.37 8.48
CA LEU A 97 14.40 -16.17 7.19
C LEU A 97 15.16 -15.12 6.36
N GLU A 98 15.46 -15.48 5.11
CA GLU A 98 16.00 -14.59 4.06
C GLU A 98 14.91 -14.19 3.04
N GLY A 99 13.81 -14.94 3.01
CA GLY A 99 12.66 -14.74 2.14
C GLY A 99 11.67 -15.89 2.30
N PHE A 100 10.41 -15.68 1.94
CA PHE A 100 9.37 -16.71 2.02
C PHE A 100 8.17 -16.37 1.13
N VAL A 101 7.19 -17.26 1.08
CA VAL A 101 5.96 -17.07 0.30
C VAL A 101 4.77 -16.99 1.25
N ILE A 102 3.88 -16.03 0.99
CA ILE A 102 2.54 -15.96 1.59
C ILE A 102 1.51 -16.35 0.54
N GLU A 103 0.53 -17.17 0.91
CA GLU A 103 -0.63 -17.45 0.07
C GLU A 103 -1.72 -16.42 0.31
N GLU A 104 -2.18 -15.77 -0.76
CA GLU A 104 -3.28 -14.83 -0.77
C GLU A 104 -4.31 -15.24 -1.85
N LYS A 105 -5.42 -14.52 -1.98
CA LYS A 105 -6.41 -14.83 -3.03
C LYS A 105 -5.88 -14.61 -4.44
N VAL A 106 -4.88 -13.73 -4.61
CA VAL A 106 -4.14 -13.58 -5.88
C VAL A 106 -3.15 -14.71 -6.15
N GLY A 107 -2.99 -15.65 -5.22
CA GLY A 107 -2.07 -16.77 -5.31
C GLY A 107 -0.85 -16.60 -4.40
N ARG A 108 0.29 -17.14 -4.84
CA ARG A 108 1.53 -17.17 -4.07
C ARG A 108 2.28 -15.85 -4.24
N VAL A 109 2.53 -15.16 -3.15
CA VAL A 109 3.21 -13.87 -3.10
C VAL A 109 4.60 -14.05 -2.46
N PRO A 110 5.69 -14.03 -3.25
CA PRO A 110 7.05 -14.05 -2.72
C PRO A 110 7.37 -12.76 -1.97
N ILE A 111 8.04 -12.90 -0.83
CA ILE A 111 8.55 -11.82 0.00
C ILE A 111 10.06 -12.00 0.12
N ASP A 112 10.81 -10.95 -0.24
CA ASP A 112 12.25 -10.90 0.04
C ASP A 112 12.49 -10.09 1.32
N LEU A 113 13.47 -10.53 2.11
CA LEU A 113 13.91 -9.85 3.32
C LEU A 113 15.30 -9.27 3.12
N GLU A 114 15.45 -7.96 3.31
CA GLU A 114 16.74 -7.27 3.29
C GLU A 114 17.03 -6.75 4.71
N ARG A 115 18.02 -7.34 5.37
CA ARG A 115 18.48 -6.90 6.69
C ARG A 115 19.63 -5.91 6.49
N THR A 116 19.40 -4.67 6.89
CA THR A 116 20.43 -3.61 6.97
C THR A 116 20.86 -3.42 8.42
N ALA A 117 21.90 -2.62 8.68
CA ALA A 117 22.42 -2.40 10.04
C ALA A 117 21.36 -1.79 10.97
N GLY A 118 20.58 -2.65 11.63
CA GLY A 118 19.52 -2.30 12.58
C GLY A 118 18.09 -2.28 12.05
N ALA A 119 17.84 -2.58 10.76
CA ALA A 119 16.49 -2.54 10.19
C ALA A 119 16.21 -3.67 9.20
N LEU A 120 15.02 -4.26 9.31
CA LEU A 120 14.44 -5.17 8.32
C LEU A 120 13.65 -4.36 7.29
N ARG A 121 13.92 -4.60 6.00
CA ARG A 121 13.07 -4.17 4.89
C ARG A 121 12.47 -5.40 4.24
N LEU A 122 11.18 -5.34 3.98
CA LEU A 122 10.47 -6.36 3.25
C LEU A 122 10.16 -5.85 1.85
N TRP A 123 10.23 -6.71 0.86
CA TRP A 123 10.05 -6.35 -0.54
C TRP A 123 9.02 -7.22 -1.22
N LEU A 124 8.23 -6.57 -2.08
CA LEU A 124 7.27 -7.18 -2.99
C LEU A 124 7.67 -6.86 -4.42
N THR A 125 7.58 -7.86 -5.29
CA THR A 125 7.69 -7.63 -6.73
C THR A 125 6.37 -7.07 -7.25
N THR A 126 6.46 -5.95 -7.98
CA THR A 126 5.32 -5.32 -8.64
C THR A 126 4.88 -6.20 -9.81
N PRO A 127 3.58 -6.56 -9.91
CA PRO A 127 3.04 -7.21 -11.09
C PRO A 127 3.23 -6.37 -12.37
N PRO A 128 3.06 -6.96 -13.58
CA PRO A 128 3.10 -6.21 -14.82
C PRO A 128 2.18 -4.98 -14.79
N VAL A 129 2.72 -3.82 -15.15
CA VAL A 129 1.99 -2.55 -15.13
C VAL A 129 1.30 -2.32 -16.47
N ALA A 130 -0.02 -2.19 -16.44
CA ALA A 130 -0.82 -1.73 -17.57
C ALA A 130 -0.94 -0.20 -17.56
N PHE A 131 -0.87 0.41 -18.73
CA PHE A 131 -1.14 1.84 -18.92
C PHE A 131 -2.42 2.02 -19.73
N TYR A 132 -3.18 3.06 -19.38
CA TYR A 132 -4.43 3.41 -20.07
C TYR A 132 -4.33 4.84 -20.62
N GLU A 133 -5.49 5.46 -20.86
CA GLU A 133 -5.56 6.80 -21.41
C GLU A 133 -4.85 7.85 -20.54
N THR A 134 -4.43 8.92 -21.22
CA THR A 134 -3.93 10.14 -20.60
C THR A 134 -5.06 11.12 -20.37
N LEU A 135 -4.94 11.98 -19.38
CA LEU A 135 -5.84 13.11 -19.19
C LEU A 135 -5.17 14.44 -19.57
N ASP A 136 -6.00 15.40 -19.97
CA ASP A 136 -5.57 16.77 -20.22
C ASP A 136 -4.98 17.40 -18.94
N PRO A 137 -3.74 17.91 -18.95
CA PRO A 137 -3.16 18.63 -17.83
C PRO A 137 -4.05 19.75 -17.29
N ALA A 138 -4.78 20.47 -18.15
CA ALA A 138 -5.65 21.53 -17.70
C ALA A 138 -6.89 20.99 -16.95
N PHE A 139 -7.37 19.80 -17.31
CA PHE A 139 -8.40 19.09 -16.55
C PHE A 139 -7.85 18.61 -15.20
N CYS A 140 -6.67 17.98 -15.16
CA CYS A 140 -6.04 17.56 -13.91
C CYS A 140 -5.79 18.73 -12.94
N ALA A 141 -5.39 19.89 -13.46
CA ALA A 141 -5.26 21.11 -12.65
C ALA A 141 -6.59 21.49 -11.98
N ARG A 142 -7.70 21.50 -12.73
CA ARG A 142 -9.05 21.73 -12.17
C ARG A 142 -9.45 20.66 -11.16
N LEU A 143 -9.20 19.38 -11.45
CA LEU A 143 -9.46 18.27 -10.54
C LEU A 143 -8.72 18.43 -9.20
N LEU A 144 -7.51 18.96 -9.22
CA LEU A 144 -6.65 19.11 -8.05
C LEU A 144 -6.73 20.48 -7.38
N GLY A 145 -7.54 21.41 -7.90
CA GLY A 145 -7.63 22.78 -7.40
C GLY A 145 -6.34 23.59 -7.62
N LEU A 146 -5.57 23.25 -8.65
CA LEU A 146 -4.29 23.87 -9.01
C LEU A 146 -4.41 24.67 -10.31
N THR A 147 -3.39 25.46 -10.62
CA THR A 147 -3.20 26.07 -11.94
C THR A 147 -2.49 25.09 -12.88
N VAL A 148 -2.71 25.25 -14.19
CA VAL A 148 -2.07 24.37 -15.21
C VAL A 148 -0.55 24.44 -15.14
N GLY A 149 0.03 25.59 -14.78
CA GLY A 149 1.47 25.77 -14.63
C GLY A 149 2.09 24.96 -13.49
N GLU A 150 1.27 24.41 -12.58
CA GLU A 150 1.74 23.55 -11.48
C GLU A 150 1.75 22.07 -11.84
N ILE A 151 1.12 21.70 -12.96
CA ILE A 151 1.29 20.37 -13.55
C ILE A 151 2.61 20.36 -14.32
N ARG A 152 3.36 19.26 -14.21
CA ARG A 152 4.58 19.09 -14.98
C ARG A 152 4.24 18.90 -16.46
N HIS A 153 4.77 19.77 -17.33
CA HIS A 153 4.32 19.87 -18.73
C HIS A 153 5.01 18.87 -19.66
N GLU A 154 6.17 18.34 -19.26
CA GLU A 154 6.93 17.37 -20.06
C GLU A 154 6.34 15.95 -19.99
N VAL A 155 5.43 15.69 -19.04
CA VAL A 155 4.88 14.35 -18.79
C VAL A 155 3.36 14.41 -18.70
N ALA A 156 2.68 13.53 -19.42
CA ALA A 156 1.22 13.54 -19.45
C ALA A 156 0.65 12.85 -18.20
N PRO A 157 -0.37 13.43 -17.53
CA PRO A 157 -1.17 12.70 -16.55
C PRO A 157 -1.72 11.42 -17.17
N GLN A 158 -1.54 10.27 -16.51
CA GLN A 158 -1.90 8.97 -17.10
C GLN A 158 -2.36 7.96 -16.07
N PHE A 159 -3.32 7.14 -16.46
CA PHE A 159 -3.72 5.97 -15.69
C PHE A 159 -2.71 4.83 -15.83
N ALA A 160 -2.32 4.24 -14.69
CA ALA A 160 -1.55 3.00 -14.65
C ALA A 160 -2.07 2.06 -13.56
N SER A 161 -1.84 0.75 -13.74
CA SER A 161 -2.34 -0.29 -12.83
C SER A 161 -1.39 -1.48 -12.75
N ALA A 162 -1.10 -1.94 -11.54
CA ALA A 162 -0.58 -3.29 -11.28
C ALA A 162 -1.65 -4.18 -10.60
N GLY A 163 -2.93 -3.84 -10.78
CA GLY A 163 -4.09 -4.53 -10.19
C GLY A 163 -5.28 -3.59 -9.98
N SER A 164 -5.03 -2.38 -9.48
CA SER A 164 -6.03 -1.32 -9.31
C SER A 164 -5.61 -0.04 -10.04
N PRO A 165 -6.37 0.47 -11.02
CA PRO A 165 -5.99 1.65 -11.79
C PRO A 165 -5.96 2.94 -10.97
N LEU A 166 -4.91 3.74 -11.13
CA LEU A 166 -4.69 5.02 -10.48
C LEU A 166 -4.30 6.07 -11.51
N LEU A 167 -4.80 7.30 -11.36
CA LEU A 167 -4.34 8.44 -12.15
C LEU A 167 -3.03 8.96 -11.55
N PHE A 168 -1.94 8.92 -12.31
CA PHE A 168 -0.67 9.54 -11.93
C PHE A 168 -0.57 10.95 -12.49
N VAL A 169 -0.30 11.93 -11.62
CA VAL A 169 -0.12 13.33 -12.00
C VAL A 169 1.21 13.84 -11.42
N CYS A 170 2.17 14.12 -12.30
CA CYS A 170 3.42 14.74 -11.90
C CYS A 170 3.23 16.27 -11.78
N LEU A 171 3.62 16.83 -10.64
CA LEU A 171 3.53 18.24 -10.31
C LEU A 171 4.92 18.89 -10.33
N GLN A 172 4.96 20.21 -10.50
CA GLN A 172 6.21 20.97 -10.59
C GLN A 172 7.03 20.96 -9.30
N SER A 173 6.37 20.87 -8.14
CA SER A 173 7.06 20.99 -6.85
C SER A 173 6.31 20.32 -5.70
N SER A 174 7.01 20.12 -4.58
CA SER A 174 6.41 19.63 -3.33
C SER A 174 5.31 20.54 -2.81
N GLU A 175 5.43 21.85 -2.98
CA GLU A 175 4.43 22.81 -2.53
C GLU A 175 3.14 22.72 -3.35
N ALA A 176 3.21 22.31 -4.62
CA ALA A 176 2.04 22.00 -5.42
C ALA A 176 1.38 20.68 -4.95
N VAL A 177 2.18 19.68 -4.57
CA VAL A 177 1.67 18.43 -3.95
C VAL A 177 0.92 18.73 -2.66
N ASP A 178 1.45 19.61 -1.79
CA ASP A 178 0.79 19.99 -0.54
C ASP A 178 -0.52 20.77 -0.76
N ARG A 179 -0.56 21.63 -1.78
CA ARG A 179 -1.79 22.40 -2.11
C ARG A 179 -2.84 21.60 -2.86
N ALA A 180 -2.49 20.46 -3.46
CA ALA A 180 -3.42 19.63 -4.20
C ALA A 180 -4.59 19.18 -3.31
N ALA A 181 -5.80 19.32 -3.83
CA ALA A 181 -7.03 18.87 -3.17
C ALA A 181 -8.08 18.48 -4.22
N ILE A 182 -8.67 17.29 -4.08
CA ILE A 182 -9.69 16.80 -5.01
C ILE A 182 -10.92 17.72 -4.99
N GLN A 183 -11.20 18.32 -6.14
CA GLN A 183 -12.40 19.07 -6.43
C GLN A 183 -13.51 18.10 -6.85
N GLN A 184 -14.42 17.82 -5.92
CA GLN A 184 -15.44 16.77 -6.04
C GLN A 184 -16.27 16.85 -7.34
N GLN A 185 -16.53 18.07 -7.84
CA GLN A 185 -17.27 18.29 -9.08
C GLN A 185 -16.63 17.68 -10.35
N TYR A 186 -15.32 17.41 -10.34
CA TYR A 186 -14.59 16.82 -11.47
C TYR A 186 -14.28 15.34 -11.28
N LEU A 187 -14.55 14.76 -10.11
CA LEU A 187 -14.10 13.41 -9.74
C LEU A 187 -14.73 12.32 -10.62
N CYS A 188 -16.05 12.40 -10.85
CA CYS A 188 -16.77 11.41 -11.65
C CYS A 188 -16.30 11.40 -13.12
N GLU A 189 -16.06 12.58 -13.69
CA GLU A 189 -15.53 12.74 -15.05
C GLU A 189 -14.10 12.20 -15.14
N ALA A 190 -13.28 12.44 -14.11
CA ALA A 190 -11.90 12.02 -14.09
C ALA A 190 -11.74 10.49 -14.03
N LEU A 191 -12.45 9.82 -13.11
CA LEU A 191 -12.14 8.43 -12.72
C LEU A 191 -13.09 7.38 -13.29
N GLY A 192 -14.17 7.81 -13.96
CA GLY A 192 -15.24 6.93 -14.43
C GLY A 192 -14.88 6.02 -15.61
N SER A 193 -13.88 6.37 -16.43
CA SER A 193 -13.56 5.62 -17.65
C SER A 193 -12.86 4.27 -17.40
N VAL A 194 -12.07 4.18 -16.33
CA VAL A 194 -11.25 2.98 -16.01
C VAL A 194 -11.52 2.42 -14.61
N ASN A 195 -12.61 2.81 -13.96
CA ASN A 195 -12.92 2.45 -12.56
C ASN A 195 -11.72 2.71 -11.62
N SER A 196 -11.11 3.89 -11.75
CA SER A 196 -9.90 4.20 -11.00
C SER A 196 -10.17 4.29 -9.49
N VAL A 197 -9.25 3.77 -8.69
CA VAL A 197 -9.31 3.77 -7.23
C VAL A 197 -8.77 5.06 -6.60
N GLY A 198 -8.17 5.97 -7.39
CA GLY A 198 -7.68 7.24 -6.85
C GLY A 198 -6.81 8.07 -7.80
N THR A 199 -6.38 9.22 -7.29
CA THR A 199 -5.40 10.10 -7.94
C THR A 199 -4.14 10.14 -7.10
N PHE A 200 -3.02 9.73 -7.69
CA PHE A 200 -1.69 9.76 -7.11
C PHE A 200 -0.93 10.97 -7.66
N VAL A 201 -0.73 11.98 -6.82
CA VAL A 201 0.03 13.19 -7.18
C VAL A 201 1.45 13.09 -6.63
N PHE A 202 2.43 13.55 -7.39
CA PHE A 202 3.82 13.51 -6.93
C PHE A 202 4.68 14.59 -7.57
N ALA A 203 5.77 14.96 -6.90
CA ALA A 203 6.81 15.79 -7.44
C ALA A 203 8.18 15.14 -7.20
N MET A 204 9.10 15.36 -8.14
CA MET A 204 10.50 14.97 -7.96
C MET A 204 11.12 15.95 -6.97
N LYS A 205 11.75 15.45 -5.90
CA LYS A 205 12.68 16.27 -5.14
C LYS A 205 14.00 16.28 -5.89
N HIS A 206 14.65 17.45 -5.99
CA HIS A 206 16.02 17.47 -6.51
C HIS A 206 16.85 16.49 -5.68
N ARG A 207 17.51 15.54 -6.37
CA ARG A 207 18.35 14.45 -5.83
C ARG A 207 19.41 14.86 -4.78
N THR A 208 19.53 16.15 -4.49
CA THR A 208 20.61 16.80 -3.74
C THR A 208 20.17 17.48 -2.45
N THR A 209 18.90 17.45 -2.03
CA THR A 209 18.49 18.01 -0.73
C THR A 209 17.57 17.07 0.05
N GLU A 210 18.23 16.35 0.95
CA GLU A 210 17.84 15.65 2.18
C GLU A 210 16.65 14.66 2.13
N SER A 211 17.09 13.40 2.00
CA SER A 211 16.53 12.09 2.37
C SER A 211 15.66 11.30 1.38
N PHE A 212 14.97 11.91 0.41
CA PHE A 212 14.13 11.15 -0.53
C PHE A 212 13.99 11.76 -1.94
N ASP A 213 13.71 10.92 -2.94
CA ASP A 213 13.73 11.28 -4.37
C ASP A 213 12.36 11.78 -4.90
N VAL A 214 11.26 11.27 -4.34
CA VAL A 214 9.89 11.60 -4.74
C VAL A 214 9.06 11.94 -3.53
N TYR A 215 8.26 13.01 -3.62
CA TYR A 215 7.23 13.35 -2.62
C TYR A 215 5.85 13.18 -3.23
N SER A 216 4.96 12.47 -2.55
CA SER A 216 3.66 12.09 -3.10
C SER A 216 2.50 12.12 -2.09
N ARG A 217 1.28 12.15 -2.63
CA ARG A 217 0.01 12.00 -1.91
C ARG A 217 -0.95 11.16 -2.76
N MET A 218 -1.81 10.38 -2.11
CA MET A 218 -2.79 9.54 -2.79
C MET A 218 -4.19 9.83 -2.28
N PHE A 219 -5.04 10.35 -3.17
CA PHE A 219 -6.43 10.66 -2.88
C PHE A 219 -7.36 9.57 -3.42
N ALA A 220 -8.24 9.05 -2.57
CA ALA A 220 -9.18 7.98 -2.93
C ALA A 220 -10.61 8.19 -2.39
N PRO A 221 -11.20 9.41 -2.44
CA PRO A 221 -12.49 9.68 -1.79
C PRO A 221 -13.64 8.73 -2.19
N GLN A 222 -13.60 8.16 -3.40
CA GLN A 222 -14.58 7.18 -3.89
C GLN A 222 -14.53 5.82 -3.19
N THR A 223 -13.41 5.47 -2.54
CA THR A 223 -13.29 4.24 -1.74
C THR A 223 -13.75 4.44 -0.30
N GLY A 224 -14.13 5.66 0.07
CA GLY A 224 -14.45 6.06 1.44
C GLY A 224 -13.22 6.46 2.26
N VAL A 225 -12.02 6.46 1.66
CA VAL A 225 -10.77 6.92 2.26
C VAL A 225 -10.37 8.23 1.58
N PRO A 226 -10.47 9.39 2.23
CA PRO A 226 -10.15 10.67 1.58
C PRO A 226 -8.72 10.74 1.06
N GLU A 227 -7.77 10.26 1.86
CA GLU A 227 -6.34 10.23 1.56
C GLU A 227 -5.70 9.02 2.25
N ASP A 228 -4.79 8.32 1.57
CA ASP A 228 -4.07 7.15 2.10
C ASP A 228 -2.64 7.56 2.50
N PRO A 229 -2.15 7.21 3.71
CA PRO A 229 -0.83 7.64 4.18
C PRO A 229 0.34 6.99 3.43
N ALA A 230 0.16 5.77 2.88
CA ALA A 230 1.20 5.11 2.08
C ALA A 230 0.61 4.04 1.15
N THR A 231 0.74 4.25 -0.16
CA THR A 231 0.06 3.40 -1.15
C THR A 231 1.03 2.50 -1.89
N GLY A 232 1.42 1.38 -1.29
CA GLY A 232 2.35 0.42 -1.92
C GLY A 232 1.90 -0.08 -3.31
N GLY A 233 0.59 -0.23 -3.51
CA GLY A 233 0.01 -0.61 -4.81
C GLY A 233 0.15 0.47 -5.90
N ALA A 234 0.44 1.72 -5.53
CA ALA A 234 0.69 2.83 -6.45
C ALA A 234 2.18 3.03 -6.74
N THR A 235 3.05 2.71 -5.78
CA THR A 235 4.50 2.99 -5.87
C THR A 235 5.22 2.18 -6.96
N GLY A 236 4.81 0.93 -7.19
CA GLY A 236 5.33 0.13 -8.31
C GLY A 236 4.93 0.73 -9.66
N PRO A 237 3.62 0.98 -9.91
CA PRO A 237 3.16 1.71 -11.09
C PRO A 237 3.76 3.12 -11.25
N LEU A 238 4.06 3.83 -10.15
CA LEU A 238 4.78 5.11 -10.18
C LEU A 238 6.14 4.97 -10.85
N ALA A 239 6.94 3.96 -10.47
CA ALA A 239 8.24 3.73 -11.09
C ALA A 239 8.11 3.42 -12.58
N ALA A 240 7.15 2.56 -12.95
CA ALA A 240 6.87 2.26 -14.36
C ALA A 240 6.43 3.52 -15.13
N TYR A 241 5.58 4.35 -14.54
CA TYR A 241 5.17 5.65 -15.11
C TYR A 241 6.39 6.56 -15.32
N MET A 242 7.24 6.71 -14.30
CA MET A 242 8.43 7.53 -14.38
C MET A 242 9.42 7.04 -15.44
N MET A 243 9.61 5.72 -15.59
CA MET A 243 10.42 5.12 -16.65
C MET A 243 9.82 5.40 -18.04
N LYS A 244 8.51 5.17 -18.22
CA LYS A 244 7.82 5.40 -19.50
C LYS A 244 7.89 6.86 -19.97
N HIS A 245 7.80 7.80 -19.03
CA HIS A 245 7.81 9.24 -19.30
C HIS A 245 9.21 9.86 -19.23
N GLY A 246 10.28 9.05 -19.15
CA GLY A 246 11.67 9.53 -19.19
C GLY A 246 12.12 10.29 -17.94
N LEU A 247 11.39 10.18 -16.83
CA LEU A 247 11.78 10.71 -15.52
C LEU A 247 12.77 9.79 -14.80
N LEU A 248 12.74 8.49 -15.12
CA LEU A 248 13.74 7.51 -14.73
C LEU A 248 14.34 6.86 -15.98
N PRO A 249 15.65 6.54 -15.96
CA PRO A 249 16.27 5.80 -17.04
C PRO A 249 15.75 4.35 -17.09
N THR A 250 15.76 3.77 -18.29
CA THR A 250 15.34 2.38 -18.54
C THR A 250 16.51 1.42 -18.78
N ASP A 251 17.70 1.96 -19.01
CA ASP A 251 18.93 1.25 -19.35
C ASP A 251 19.85 1.04 -18.14
N GLN A 252 19.48 1.55 -16.95
CA GLN A 252 20.17 1.31 -15.69
C GLN A 252 19.18 0.96 -14.58
N SER A 253 19.62 0.09 -13.67
CA SER A 253 18.90 -0.17 -12.42
C SER A 253 18.92 1.07 -11.53
N VAL A 254 17.78 1.40 -10.91
CA VAL A 254 17.64 2.58 -10.05
C VAL A 254 16.97 2.19 -8.75
N ASP A 255 17.62 2.51 -7.64
CA ASP A 255 17.00 2.56 -6.32
C ASP A 255 16.59 4.01 -6.03
N PHE A 256 15.36 4.21 -5.59
CA PHE A 256 14.87 5.51 -5.14
C PHE A 256 13.83 5.35 -4.03
N THR A 257 13.47 6.47 -3.40
CA THR A 257 12.45 6.50 -2.34
C THR A 257 11.30 7.43 -2.68
N SER A 258 10.08 7.02 -2.30
CA SER A 258 8.87 7.84 -2.33
C SER A 258 8.43 8.11 -0.90
N GLU A 259 8.42 9.38 -0.50
CA GLU A 259 7.79 9.84 0.72
C GLU A 259 6.31 10.13 0.48
N GLN A 260 5.44 9.63 1.36
CA GLN A 260 4.00 9.86 1.34
C GLN A 260 3.46 10.11 2.76
N GLY A 261 2.29 10.74 2.88
CA GLY A 261 1.55 10.84 4.16
C GLY A 261 2.08 11.90 5.13
N THR A 262 3.13 12.64 4.77
CA THR A 262 3.74 13.69 5.63
C THR A 262 2.73 14.77 6.01
N GLN A 263 1.94 15.26 5.05
CA GLN A 263 0.87 16.24 5.28
C GLN A 263 -0.22 15.73 6.24
N MET A 264 -0.42 14.40 6.29
CA MET A 264 -1.36 13.74 7.22
C MET A 264 -0.76 13.51 8.61
N GLY A 265 0.50 13.89 8.84
CA GLY A 265 1.25 13.56 10.05
C GLY A 265 1.70 12.09 10.14
N ARG A 266 1.51 11.32 9.06
CA ARG A 266 1.75 9.88 8.94
C ARG A 266 2.86 9.60 7.92
N GLN A 267 3.98 10.29 8.06
CA GLN A 267 5.13 10.19 7.16
C GLN A 267 5.51 8.72 6.92
N SER A 268 5.63 8.36 5.65
CA SER A 268 5.86 7.00 5.20
C SER A 268 6.91 7.01 4.10
N ILE A 269 7.90 6.11 4.18
CA ILE A 269 8.97 5.98 3.20
C ILE A 269 8.84 4.63 2.51
N LEU A 270 8.48 4.68 1.23
CA LEU A 270 8.43 3.50 0.36
C LEU A 270 9.71 3.46 -0.46
N TYR A 271 10.41 2.33 -0.39
CA TYR A 271 11.61 2.07 -1.16
C TYR A 271 11.24 1.41 -2.47
N VAL A 272 11.94 1.79 -3.54
CA VAL A 272 11.72 1.26 -4.87
C VAL A 272 13.04 0.85 -5.48
N ARG A 273 13.06 -0.32 -6.11
CA ARG A 273 14.20 -0.85 -6.85
C ARG A 273 13.74 -1.27 -8.24
N THR A 274 14.35 -0.71 -9.28
CA THR A 274 14.16 -1.15 -10.66
C THR A 274 15.37 -1.95 -11.12
N ASN A 275 15.14 -2.98 -11.93
CA ASN A 275 16.19 -3.76 -12.57
C ASN A 275 16.09 -3.59 -14.09
N ALA A 276 17.10 -3.01 -14.72
CA ALA A 276 17.08 -2.76 -16.17
C ALA A 276 17.21 -4.03 -17.01
N GLU A 277 17.85 -5.08 -16.49
CA GLU A 277 18.04 -6.34 -17.21
C GLU A 277 16.77 -7.20 -17.22
N SER A 278 16.12 -7.34 -16.07
CA SER A 278 14.91 -8.16 -15.93
C SER A 278 13.62 -7.37 -16.15
N GLY A 279 13.66 -6.04 -16.09
CA GLY A 279 12.48 -5.17 -16.07
C GLY A 279 11.70 -5.23 -14.75
N GLU A 280 12.23 -5.90 -13.73
CA GLU A 280 11.55 -6.06 -12.44
C GLU A 280 11.51 -4.73 -11.66
N ILE A 281 10.37 -4.47 -11.00
CA ILE A 281 10.19 -3.36 -10.08
C ILE A 281 9.81 -3.93 -8.72
N LYS A 282 10.61 -3.67 -7.68
CA LYS A 282 10.29 -4.03 -6.30
C LYS A 282 9.90 -2.81 -5.49
N VAL A 283 8.90 -2.97 -4.63
CA VAL A 283 8.49 -1.99 -3.64
C VAL A 283 8.70 -2.58 -2.26
N GLY A 284 9.30 -1.84 -1.35
CA GLY A 284 9.57 -2.32 -0.02
C GLY A 284 9.53 -1.24 1.04
N GLY A 285 9.67 -1.67 2.29
CA GLY A 285 9.76 -0.78 3.42
C GLY A 285 9.92 -1.48 4.74
N SER A 286 10.11 -0.66 5.76
CA SER A 286 10.23 -1.09 7.15
C SER A 286 8.89 -0.98 7.87
N THR A 287 8.80 -1.63 9.02
CA THR A 287 7.62 -1.64 9.88
C THR A 287 8.05 -1.44 11.32
N VAL A 288 7.15 -0.92 12.15
CA VAL A 288 7.34 -0.84 13.61
C VAL A 288 6.12 -1.38 14.33
N THR A 289 6.33 -2.35 15.23
CA THR A 289 5.26 -2.87 16.08
C THR A 289 4.90 -1.82 17.14
N ILE A 290 3.62 -1.48 17.22
CA ILE A 290 3.06 -0.46 18.13
C ILE A 290 2.48 -1.09 19.39
N ALA A 291 1.70 -2.16 19.23
CA ALA A 291 1.03 -2.82 20.33
C ALA A 291 0.80 -4.30 20.05
N ARG A 292 0.69 -5.08 21.13
CA ARG A 292 0.20 -6.46 21.11
C ARG A 292 -0.93 -6.58 22.13
N GLY A 293 -1.98 -7.30 21.76
CA GLY A 293 -3.14 -7.47 22.62
C GLY A 293 -3.94 -8.71 22.31
N VAL A 294 -5.05 -8.87 23.02
CA VAL A 294 -6.01 -9.94 22.82
C VAL A 294 -7.37 -9.33 22.56
N LEU A 295 -8.02 -9.74 21.48
CA LEU A 295 -9.41 -9.39 21.16
C LEU A 295 -10.33 -10.57 21.44
N THR A 296 -11.60 -10.28 21.71
CA THR A 296 -12.66 -11.30 21.83
C THR A 296 -13.48 -11.27 20.54
N ALA A 297 -13.53 -12.41 19.84
CA ALA A 297 -14.29 -12.53 18.61
C ALA A 297 -15.77 -12.83 18.87
N PRO A 298 -16.69 -12.33 18.01
CA PRO A 298 -18.09 -12.71 18.08
C PRO A 298 -18.24 -14.22 17.89
N GLN A 299 -19.19 -14.84 18.59
CA GLN A 299 -19.51 -16.24 18.39
C GLN A 299 -20.03 -16.44 16.96
N SER A 300 -19.56 -17.48 16.27
CA SER A 300 -20.19 -17.91 15.03
C SER A 300 -21.61 -18.37 15.35
N VAL A 301 -22.59 -17.54 15.02
CA VAL A 301 -23.99 -18.00 14.98
C VAL A 301 -24.04 -18.94 13.77
N GLY A 302 -24.07 -20.25 14.03
CA GLY A 302 -24.38 -21.24 12.99
C GLY A 302 -25.73 -20.91 12.34
N PRO A 303 -26.05 -21.44 11.15
CA PRO A 303 -27.38 -21.25 10.60
C PRO A 303 -28.39 -21.70 11.66
N THR A 304 -29.28 -20.78 12.06
CA THR A 304 -30.47 -21.14 12.82
C THR A 304 -31.22 -22.15 11.95
N GLU A 305 -31.22 -23.42 12.37
CA GLU A 305 -32.10 -24.41 11.75
C GLU A 305 -33.54 -23.89 11.82
N PRO A 306 -34.31 -24.01 10.73
CA PRO A 306 -35.69 -23.53 10.66
C PRO A 306 -36.64 -24.26 11.63
#